data_AF-A0A950TEU4-F1
#
_entry.id   AF-A0A950TEU4-F1
#
_cell.length_a   1.000
_cell.length_b   1.000
_cell.length_c   1.000
_cell.angle_alpha   90.00
_cell.angle_beta   90.00
_cell.angle_gamma   90.00
#
_symmetry.space_group_name_H-M   'P 1'
#
loop_
_entity.id
_entity.type
_entity.pdbx_description
1 polymer ?
#
loop_
_entity_poly.entity_id
_entity_poly.type
_entity_poly.pdbx_seq_one_letter_code
_entity_poly.pdbx_strand_id
1 'polypeptide(L)'
;MTEEQQQENINDVQRLHLELFRRARFNLLDGERIVRDLLDWHHLWYSVLPTRFPLYFGEQDDKQYHPYTELSMLRQTRWDSWPADTLYIWTNDEALPELRQRIEERWEPSEIEVISPETDEEMRFTHLDGEHDRVLFVWWD
;
A
#
# COMPACT_ATOMS: atom_id res chain seq x y z
N MET A 1 12.98 -6.36 -19.87
CA MET A 1 13.78 -5.32 -19.19
C MET A 1 14.33 -5.95 -17.93
N THR A 2 15.54 -5.59 -17.49
CA THR A 2 16.12 -6.07 -16.23
C THR A 2 15.58 -5.27 -15.05
N GLU A 3 15.57 -5.83 -13.83
CA GLU A 3 15.14 -5.11 -12.59
C GLU A 3 15.87 -3.76 -12.41
N GLU A 4 17.13 -3.68 -12.82
CA GLU A 4 17.94 -2.45 -12.79
C GLU A 4 17.34 -1.33 -13.67
N GLN A 5 16.74 -1.67 -14.82
CA GLN A 5 16.13 -0.69 -15.74
C GLN A 5 14.76 -0.20 -15.25
N GLN A 6 14.02 -1.03 -14.51
CA GLN A 6 12.76 -0.61 -13.87
C GLN A 6 13.02 0.32 -12.68
N GLN A 7 14.14 0.14 -11.98
CA GLN A 7 14.55 0.97 -10.83
C GLN A 7 15.00 2.39 -11.23
N GLU A 8 15.41 2.65 -12.47
CA GLU A 8 15.81 3.98 -12.94
C GLU A 8 14.64 4.98 -13.04
N ASN A 9 13.39 4.51 -13.13
CA ASN A 9 12.20 5.36 -13.24
C ASN A 9 11.54 5.69 -11.90
N ILE A 10 12.01 5.12 -10.79
CA ILE A 10 11.44 5.28 -9.45
C ILE A 10 12.40 6.10 -8.59
N ASN A 11 11.88 7.13 -7.93
CA ASN A 11 12.70 7.99 -7.07
C ASN A 11 13.23 7.25 -5.83
N ASP A 12 14.26 7.80 -5.20
CA ASP A 12 14.95 7.18 -4.05
C ASP A 12 14.01 6.89 -2.86
N VAL A 13 13.00 7.74 -2.64
CA VAL A 13 12.05 7.56 -1.53
C VAL A 13 11.17 6.34 -1.77
N GLN A 14 10.61 6.20 -2.97
CA GLN A 14 9.82 5.03 -3.37
C GLN A 14 10.68 3.76 -3.33
N ARG A 15 11.94 3.84 -3.76
CA ARG A 15 12.89 2.71 -3.62
C ARG A 15 13.05 2.29 -2.16
N LEU A 16 13.24 3.23 -1.24
CA LEU A 16 13.35 2.93 0.20
C LEU A 16 12.08 2.29 0.76
N HIS A 17 10.90 2.80 0.41
CA HIS A 17 9.63 2.18 0.84
C HIS A 17 9.49 0.75 0.34
N LEU A 18 9.79 0.50 -0.92
CA LEU A 18 9.74 -0.85 -1.50
C LEU A 18 10.76 -1.77 -0.86
N GLU A 19 11.98 -1.32 -0.57
CA GLU A 19 12.98 -2.16 0.11
C GLU A 19 12.60 -2.52 1.55
N LEU A 20 11.95 -1.61 2.27
CA LEU A 20 11.39 -1.93 3.58
C LEU A 20 10.26 -2.96 3.44
N PHE A 21 9.37 -2.76 2.47
CA PHE A 21 8.22 -3.64 2.26
C PHE A 21 8.57 -5.03 1.73
N ARG A 22 9.68 -5.20 0.99
CA ARG A 22 10.16 -6.54 0.59
C ARG A 22 10.33 -7.50 1.78
N ARG A 23 10.61 -6.95 2.96
CA ARG A 23 10.81 -7.70 4.21
C ARG A 23 9.51 -7.99 4.96
N ALA A 24 8.38 -7.47 4.49
CA ALA A 24 7.08 -7.73 5.08
C ALA A 24 6.64 -9.17 4.76
N ARG A 25 6.25 -9.88 5.82
CA ARG A 25 5.75 -11.26 5.79
C ARG A 25 4.66 -11.37 6.85
N PHE A 26 3.42 -11.57 6.42
CA PHE A 26 2.27 -11.67 7.32
C PHE A 26 1.13 -12.42 6.63
N ASN A 27 0.70 -13.56 7.15
CA ASN A 27 -0.30 -14.43 6.52
C ASN A 27 0.00 -14.69 5.04
N LEU A 28 -0.85 -14.21 4.11
CA LEU A 28 -0.70 -14.38 2.67
C LEU A 28 0.10 -13.23 1.99
N LEU A 29 0.51 -12.23 2.78
CA LEU A 29 1.38 -11.15 2.34
C LEU A 29 2.82 -11.66 2.16
N ASP A 30 3.26 -11.63 0.91
CA ASP A 30 4.63 -11.87 0.49
C ASP A 30 5.17 -10.55 -0.11
N GLY A 31 5.79 -9.71 0.74
CA GLY A 31 6.35 -8.42 0.35
C GLY A 31 7.34 -8.49 -0.82
N GLU A 32 8.25 -9.46 -0.85
CA GLU A 32 9.17 -9.67 -1.98
C GLU A 32 8.44 -9.92 -3.31
N ARG A 33 7.45 -10.84 -3.33
CA ARG A 33 6.62 -11.10 -4.50
C ARG A 33 5.89 -9.84 -4.95
N ILE A 34 5.27 -9.14 -4.00
CA ILE A 34 4.48 -7.93 -4.29
C ILE A 34 5.37 -6.83 -4.86
N VAL A 35 6.54 -6.56 -4.28
CA VAL A 35 7.44 -5.52 -4.77
C VAL A 35 7.95 -5.83 -6.17
N ARG A 36 8.32 -7.09 -6.46
CA ARG A 36 8.70 -7.49 -7.82
C ARG A 36 7.57 -7.20 -8.81
N ASP A 37 6.34 -7.59 -8.47
CA ASP A 37 5.17 -7.37 -9.31
C ASP A 37 4.89 -5.86 -9.50
N LEU A 38 5.00 -5.05 -8.44
CA LEU A 38 4.87 -3.60 -8.52
C LEU A 38 5.91 -2.96 -9.45
N LEU A 39 7.17 -3.42 -9.41
CA LEU A 39 8.22 -2.95 -10.31
C LEU A 39 7.91 -3.32 -11.78
N ASP A 40 7.40 -4.53 -12.03
CA ASP A 40 6.94 -4.96 -13.35
C ASP A 40 5.75 -4.14 -13.86
N TRP A 41 4.92 -3.63 -12.94
CA TRP A 41 3.71 -2.87 -13.23
C TRP A 41 3.89 -1.37 -13.03
N HIS A 42 5.12 -0.85 -13.00
CA HIS A 42 5.40 0.56 -12.72
C HIS A 42 4.61 1.54 -13.60
N HIS A 43 4.27 1.16 -14.83
CA HIS A 43 3.46 1.99 -15.74
C HIS A 43 2.00 2.18 -15.29
N LEU A 44 1.52 1.40 -14.31
CA LEU A 44 0.14 1.44 -13.81
C LEU A 44 -0.02 2.26 -12.52
N TRP A 45 1.05 2.86 -11.99
CA TRP A 45 0.97 3.61 -10.74
C TRP A 45 1.95 4.79 -10.69
N TYR A 46 1.62 5.78 -9.87
CA TYR A 46 2.45 6.97 -9.64
C TYR A 46 3.29 6.85 -8.37
N SER A 47 2.71 6.30 -7.29
CA SER A 47 3.44 6.04 -6.05
C SER A 47 2.79 4.95 -5.21
N VAL A 48 3.57 4.30 -4.35
CA VAL A 48 3.11 3.29 -3.42
C VAL A 48 3.53 3.69 -1.99
N LEU A 49 2.63 3.47 -1.04
CA LEU A 49 2.88 3.65 0.39
C LEU A 49 2.53 2.38 1.16
N PRO A 50 3.54 1.59 1.57
CA PRO A 50 3.37 0.53 2.54
C PRO A 50 3.18 1.11 3.94
N THR A 51 2.13 0.66 4.62
CA THR A 51 1.81 1.09 5.98
C THR A 51 1.12 -0.04 6.74
N ARG A 52 0.71 0.23 7.97
CA ARG A 52 -0.15 -0.65 8.73
C ARG A 52 -1.55 -0.05 8.81
N PHE A 53 -2.57 -0.85 8.52
CA PHE A 53 -3.93 -0.39 8.73
C PHE A 53 -4.21 -0.31 10.24
N PRO A 54 -4.64 0.85 10.74
CA PRO A 54 -5.15 0.92 12.09
C PRO A 54 -6.49 0.19 12.17
N LEU A 55 -6.49 -1.07 12.62
CA LEU A 55 -7.73 -1.79 12.93
C LEU A 55 -8.58 -0.98 13.91
N TYR A 56 -9.64 -0.33 13.42
CA TYR A 56 -10.76 0.18 14.21
C TYR A 56 -12.07 -0.27 13.58
N PHE A 57 -12.51 -1.46 13.96
CA PHE A 57 -13.90 -1.82 13.79
C PHE A 57 -14.43 -2.39 15.09
N GLY A 58 -15.15 -1.53 15.82
CA GLY A 58 -16.20 -1.93 16.74
C GLY A 58 -15.75 -2.69 17.99
N GLU A 59 -15.46 -1.96 19.06
CA GLU A 59 -16.15 -2.09 20.35
C GLU A 59 -15.66 -0.96 21.26
N GLN A 60 -16.58 -0.12 21.74
CA GLN A 60 -16.30 0.80 22.86
C GLN A 60 -16.14 -0.04 24.13
N ASP A 61 -14.96 -0.62 24.34
CA ASP A 61 -14.49 -0.94 25.70
C ASP A 61 -14.10 0.39 26.39
N ASP A 62 -14.13 0.45 27.71
CA ASP A 62 -13.78 1.63 28.53
C ASP A 62 -12.33 2.11 28.34
N LYS A 63 -11.56 1.41 27.49
CA LYS A 63 -10.21 1.77 27.07
C LYS A 63 -10.30 2.59 25.80
N GLN A 64 -9.81 3.83 25.87
CA GLN A 64 -9.42 4.57 24.68
C GLN A 64 -8.24 3.82 24.03
N TYR A 65 -8.55 2.89 23.15
CA TYR A 65 -7.61 2.60 22.10
C TYR A 65 -7.47 3.92 21.33
N HIS A 66 -6.24 4.29 20.96
CA HIS A 66 -5.99 5.20 19.85
C HIS A 66 -5.20 4.44 18.79
N PRO A 67 -5.58 4.48 17.51
CA PRO A 67 -4.85 3.80 16.44
C PRO A 67 -3.57 4.56 16.10
N TYR A 68 -2.55 4.46 16.95
CA TYR A 68 -1.24 4.96 16.57
C TYR A 68 -0.55 3.94 15.69
N THR A 69 -0.82 4.02 14.38
CA THR A 69 -0.12 3.24 13.36
C THR A 69 1.40 3.34 13.56
N GLU A 70 1.92 4.51 13.94
CA GLU A 70 3.33 4.77 14.19
C GLU A 70 3.91 3.93 15.33
N LEU A 71 3.14 3.64 16.39
CA LEU A 71 3.60 2.80 17.50
C LEU A 71 3.84 1.36 17.04
N SER A 72 3.05 0.88 16.08
CA SER A 72 3.28 -0.43 15.48
C SER A 72 4.57 -0.46 14.66
N MET A 73 4.96 0.67 14.06
CA MET A 73 6.18 0.77 13.26
C MET A 73 7.44 0.74 14.13
N LEU A 74 7.38 1.09 15.42
CA LEU A 74 8.52 0.99 16.35
C LEU A 74 8.99 -0.45 16.63
N ARG A 75 8.22 -1.46 16.22
CA ARG A 75 8.46 -2.89 16.47
C ARG A 75 9.68 -3.46 15.72
N GLN A 76 10.18 -2.75 14.70
CA GLN A 76 11.23 -3.21 13.79
C GLN A 76 12.50 -3.75 14.46
N THR A 77 12.96 -3.16 15.56
CA THR A 77 14.22 -3.61 16.19
C THR A 77 14.04 -4.85 17.06
N ARG A 78 12.80 -5.18 17.42
CA ARG A 78 12.47 -6.32 18.29
C ARG A 78 11.99 -7.53 17.49
N TRP A 79 11.33 -7.30 16.37
CA TRP A 79 10.84 -8.32 15.46
C TRP A 79 11.47 -8.07 14.09
N ASP A 80 12.16 -9.06 13.54
CA ASP A 80 12.98 -8.96 12.31
C ASP A 80 12.13 -8.87 11.02
N SER A 81 10.97 -8.21 11.11
CA SER A 81 10.04 -7.99 10.00
C SER A 81 9.44 -6.60 10.06
N TRP A 82 9.21 -6.02 8.88
CA TRP A 82 8.50 -4.74 8.77
C TRP A 82 7.00 -5.00 8.99
N PRO A 83 6.33 -4.30 9.93
CA PRO A 83 4.99 -4.65 10.42
C PRO A 83 3.85 -4.13 9.53
N ALA A 84 4.13 -3.86 8.25
CA ALA A 84 3.13 -3.40 7.28
C ALA A 84 2.25 -4.55 6.81
N ASP A 85 0.95 -4.30 6.79
CA ASP A 85 -0.11 -5.19 6.32
C ASP A 85 -1.00 -4.51 5.28
N THR A 86 -0.64 -3.31 4.83
CA THR A 86 -1.42 -2.48 3.90
C THR A 86 -0.56 -1.82 2.86
N LEU A 87 -1.12 -1.67 1.66
CA LEU A 87 -0.61 -0.81 0.60
C LEU A 87 -1.67 0.20 0.17
N TYR A 88 -1.25 1.46 0.08
CA TYR A 88 -1.93 2.47 -0.74
C TYR A 88 -1.16 2.62 -2.04
N ILE A 89 -1.85 2.52 -3.17
CA ILE A 89 -1.27 2.65 -4.51
C ILE A 89 -1.97 3.79 -5.23
N TRP A 90 -1.27 4.91 -5.39
CA TRP A 90 -1.77 6.04 -6.17
C TRP A 90 -1.62 5.74 -7.66
N THR A 91 -2.73 5.84 -8.38
CA THR A 91 -2.89 5.58 -9.81
C THR A 91 -3.93 6.55 -10.40
N ASN A 92 -4.40 6.26 -11.61
CA ASN A 92 -5.49 6.97 -12.27
C ASN A 92 -6.62 6.02 -12.69
N ASP A 93 -7.76 6.59 -13.09
CA ASP A 93 -8.95 5.86 -13.55
C ASP A 93 -8.72 4.98 -14.78
N GLU A 94 -7.81 5.34 -15.69
CA GLU A 94 -7.44 4.57 -16.88
C GLU A 94 -6.67 3.27 -16.52
N ALA A 95 -5.67 3.36 -15.64
CA ALA A 95 -4.82 2.25 -15.24
C ALA A 95 -5.43 1.37 -14.13
N LEU A 96 -6.37 1.91 -13.36
CA LEU A 96 -6.99 1.25 -12.20
C LEU A 96 -7.58 -0.13 -12.53
N PRO A 97 -8.37 -0.35 -13.60
CA PRO A 97 -8.97 -1.65 -13.88
C PRO A 97 -7.91 -2.75 -14.11
N GLU A 98 -6.84 -2.43 -14.85
CA GLU A 98 -5.75 -3.36 -15.13
C GLU A 98 -4.94 -3.65 -13.87
N LEU A 99 -4.62 -2.62 -13.09
CA LEU A 99 -3.88 -2.78 -11.83
C LEU A 99 -4.67 -3.66 -10.86
N ARG A 100 -5.97 -3.39 -10.68
CA ARG A 100 -6.84 -4.16 -9.80
C ARG A 100 -6.92 -5.62 -10.22
N GLN A 101 -7.14 -5.89 -11.51
CA GLN A 101 -7.21 -7.25 -12.03
C GLN A 101 -5.92 -8.03 -11.72
N ARG A 102 -4.75 -7.43 -11.98
CA ARG A 102 -3.46 -8.07 -11.72
C ARG A 102 -3.25 -8.40 -10.24
N ILE A 103 -3.73 -7.53 -9.35
CA ILE A 103 -3.70 -7.74 -7.90
C ILE A 103 -4.60 -8.91 -7.51
N GLU A 104 -5.85 -8.92 -7.98
CA GLU A 104 -6.81 -10.00 -7.70
C GLU A 104 -6.34 -11.37 -8.23
N GLU A 105 -5.58 -11.39 -9.34
CA GLU A 105 -5.05 -12.62 -9.94
C GLU A 105 -3.80 -13.17 -9.25
N ARG A 106 -2.94 -12.31 -8.70
CA ARG A 106 -1.60 -12.70 -8.24
C ARG A 106 -1.38 -12.55 -6.75
N TRP A 107 -2.15 -11.68 -6.12
CA TRP A 107 -2.07 -11.42 -4.69
C TRP A 107 -3.33 -11.99 -4.03
N GLU A 108 -3.20 -12.40 -2.78
CA GLU A 108 -4.32 -12.92 -1.97
C GLU A 108 -4.64 -11.95 -0.83
N PRO A 109 -5.08 -10.71 -1.10
CA PRO A 109 -5.45 -9.76 -0.06
C PRO A 109 -6.81 -10.12 0.56
N SER A 110 -6.98 -9.71 1.81
CA SER A 110 -8.27 -9.81 2.51
C SER A 110 -9.26 -8.76 2.00
N GLU A 111 -8.76 -7.59 1.60
CA GLU A 111 -9.59 -6.46 1.20
C GLU A 111 -8.90 -5.61 0.11
N ILE A 112 -9.72 -5.13 -0.83
CA ILE A 112 -9.31 -4.20 -1.89
C ILE A 112 -10.40 -3.13 -2.03
N GLU A 113 -10.05 -1.88 -1.80
CA GLU A 113 -10.95 -0.73 -1.95
C GLU A 113 -10.37 0.32 -2.90
N VAL A 114 -11.26 1.09 -3.53
CA VAL A 114 -10.88 2.23 -4.37
C VAL A 114 -11.29 3.50 -3.63
N ILE A 115 -10.31 4.33 -3.33
CA ILE A 115 -10.51 5.67 -2.76
C ILE A 115 -10.42 6.67 -3.91
N SER A 116 -11.38 7.59 -3.94
CA SER A 116 -11.49 8.59 -5.00
C SER A 116 -11.74 10.00 -4.43
N PRO A 117 -11.35 11.06 -5.15
CA PRO A 117 -11.60 12.45 -4.75
C PRO A 117 -13.10 12.82 -4.62
N GLU A 118 -13.96 12.01 -5.22
CA GLU A 118 -15.42 12.15 -5.20
C GLU A 118 -16.02 11.62 -3.90
N THR A 119 -15.38 10.60 -3.31
CA THR A 119 -15.91 9.84 -2.18
C THR A 119 -15.16 10.08 -0.88
N ASP A 120 -13.95 10.63 -0.93
CA ASP A 120 -13.08 10.83 0.24
C ASP A 120 -12.53 12.26 0.30
N GLU A 121 -12.90 13.00 1.35
CA GLU A 121 -12.45 14.38 1.57
C GLU A 121 -10.95 14.47 1.95
N GLU A 122 -10.37 13.42 2.53
CA GLU A 122 -8.94 13.39 2.90
C GLU A 122 -8.03 13.46 1.68
N MET A 123 -8.47 12.93 0.54
CA MET A 123 -7.75 13.07 -0.73
C MET A 123 -7.58 14.55 -1.13
N ARG A 124 -8.57 15.40 -0.83
CA ARG A 124 -8.48 16.85 -1.09
C ARG A 124 -7.48 17.52 -0.15
N PHE A 125 -7.51 17.19 1.13
CA PHE A 125 -6.57 17.77 2.10
C PHE A 125 -5.11 17.36 1.82
N THR A 126 -4.91 16.22 1.18
CA THR A 126 -3.60 15.69 0.79
C THR A 126 -3.17 16.06 -0.64
N HIS A 127 -3.96 16.87 -1.35
CA HIS A 127 -3.70 17.29 -2.75
C HIS A 127 -3.59 16.11 -3.74
N LEU A 128 -4.35 15.03 -3.47
CA LEU A 128 -4.57 13.90 -4.37
C LEU A 128 -5.95 14.03 -5.02
N ASP A 129 -6.27 15.18 -5.61
CA ASP A 129 -7.62 15.56 -6.00
C ASP A 129 -7.79 15.88 -7.48
N GLY A 130 -6.86 15.43 -8.32
CA GLY A 130 -7.07 15.42 -9.77
C GLY A 130 -8.31 14.59 -10.13
N GLU A 131 -9.09 15.02 -11.11
CA GLU A 131 -10.33 14.34 -11.54
C GLU A 131 -10.12 12.84 -11.83
N HIS A 132 -8.95 12.52 -12.38
CA HIS A 132 -8.57 11.16 -12.74
C HIS A 132 -7.82 10.41 -11.62
N ASP A 133 -7.45 11.05 -10.53
CA ASP A 133 -6.67 10.42 -9.46
C ASP A 133 -7.47 9.35 -8.74
N ARG A 134 -6.86 8.19 -8.51
CA ARG A 134 -7.43 7.07 -7.76
C ARG A 134 -6.38 6.50 -6.83
N VAL A 135 -6.79 6.07 -5.65
CA VAL A 135 -5.91 5.32 -4.74
C VAL A 135 -6.52 3.95 -4.52
N LEU A 136 -5.74 2.90 -4.81
CA LEU A 136 -6.12 1.54 -4.46
C LEU A 136 -5.60 1.23 -3.06
N PHE A 137 -6.50 0.90 -2.16
CA PHE A 137 -6.21 0.35 -0.84
C PHE A 137 -6.20 -1.17 -0.94
N VAL A 138 -5.15 -1.80 -0.41
CA VAL A 138 -5.00 -3.26 -0.38
C VAL A 138 -4.54 -3.68 1.01
N TRP A 139 -5.27 -4.59 1.67
CA TRP A 139 -4.98 -5.02 3.05
C TRP A 139 -4.97 -6.54 3.21
N TRP A 140 -4.13 -7.02 4.13
CA TRP A 140 -3.99 -8.41 4.53
C TRP A 140 -4.24 -8.58 6.03
N ASP A 141 -5.17 -9.46 6.39
CA ASP A 141 -5.43 -9.88 7.79
C ASP A 141 -4.54 -11.04 8.21
#